data_AF-A0A101GW47-F1
#
_entry.id   AF-A0A101GW47-F1
#
_cell.length_a   1.000
_cell.length_b   1.000
_cell.length_c   1.000
_cell.angle_alpha   90.00
_cell.angle_beta   90.00
_cell.angle_gamma   90.00
#
_symmetry.space_group_name_H-M   'P 1'
#
loop_
_entity.id
_entity.type
_entity.pdbx_description
1 polymer ?
#
loop_
_entity_poly.entity_id
_entity_poly.type
_entity_poly.pdbx_seq_one_letter_code
_entity_poly.pdbx_strand_id
1 'polypeptide(L)'
;MGYNTKNYTEQGGEKTVIGGTLEIKEGASVTGLPSAPNQAASTATNVAGLKDDLNALLLKLKDTGLMKPDTWNVSVANVTTALSEDMTANQDKVESITIEDNVITVTVPVDGLIAYESSTPAQGTHKWVAILITTGLPAITAVKYNGSQLTSADADEAAAVGGQAGDVVMWLKCDEIVNQPKSFTLWSSGYPEAAFTVVIAEPETEE
;
A
#
# COMPACT_ATOMS: atom_id res chain seq x y z
N MET A 1 -38.74 -10.43 -17.53
CA MET A 1 -37.45 -10.80 -18.15
C MET A 1 -36.99 -9.65 -19.02
N GLY A 2 -35.89 -8.98 -18.66
CA GLY A 2 -35.26 -8.00 -19.56
C GLY A 2 -34.46 -8.75 -20.62
N TYR A 3 -34.84 -8.64 -21.89
CA TYR A 3 -34.03 -9.13 -23.00
C TYR A 3 -33.02 -8.05 -23.37
N ASN A 4 -31.81 -8.12 -22.81
CA ASN A 4 -30.74 -7.26 -23.30
C ASN A 4 -30.26 -7.86 -24.63
N THR A 5 -30.40 -7.13 -25.73
CA THR A 5 -29.68 -7.42 -26.96
C THR A 5 -28.18 -7.50 -26.65
N LYS A 6 -27.41 -8.35 -27.34
CA LYS A 6 -25.96 -8.55 -27.06
C LYS A 6 -25.19 -7.23 -26.93
N ASN A 7 -25.60 -6.23 -27.71
CA ASN A 7 -25.10 -4.86 -27.60
C ASN A 7 -26.25 -3.98 -27.09
N TYR A 8 -25.98 -3.19 -26.04
CA TYR A 8 -26.96 -2.27 -25.45
C TYR A 8 -26.26 -1.10 -24.78
N THR A 9 -26.99 0.02 -24.67
CA THR A 9 -26.58 1.18 -23.88
C THR A 9 -27.47 1.24 -22.64
N GLU A 10 -26.87 1.39 -21.47
CA GLU A 10 -27.59 1.49 -20.20
C GLU A 10 -28.44 2.78 -20.15
N GLN A 11 -29.53 2.77 -19.37
CA GLN A 11 -30.37 3.96 -19.19
C GLN A 11 -29.51 5.10 -18.62
N GLY A 12 -29.52 6.26 -19.29
CA GLY A 12 -28.65 7.39 -18.96
C GLY A 12 -27.47 7.59 -19.92
N GLY A 13 -27.15 6.60 -20.76
CA GLY A 13 -26.18 6.77 -21.86
C GLY A 13 -24.71 6.69 -21.48
N GLU A 14 -24.39 6.54 -20.20
CA GLU A 14 -23.02 6.56 -19.67
C GLU A 14 -22.19 5.33 -20.07
N LYS A 15 -22.84 4.19 -20.26
CA LYS A 15 -22.18 2.92 -20.57
C LYS A 15 -22.84 2.24 -21.76
N THR A 16 -22.00 1.89 -22.73
CA THR A 16 -22.38 1.01 -23.85
C THR A 16 -21.64 -0.30 -23.70
N VAL A 17 -22.39 -1.40 -23.62
CA VAL A 17 -21.86 -2.76 -23.56
C VAL A 17 -21.93 -3.36 -24.95
N ILE A 18 -20.79 -3.86 -25.43
CA ILE A 18 -20.69 -4.62 -26.68
C ILE A 18 -20.38 -6.08 -26.33
N GLY A 19 -21.42 -6.92 -26.31
CA GLY A 19 -21.30 -8.37 -26.11
C GLY A 19 -21.17 -9.17 -27.42
N GLY A 20 -21.28 -8.51 -28.57
CA GLY A 20 -20.98 -9.05 -29.90
C GLY A 20 -19.66 -8.52 -30.46
N THR A 21 -19.53 -8.47 -31.79
CA THR A 21 -18.37 -7.88 -32.47
C THR A 21 -18.60 -6.39 -32.71
N LEU A 22 -17.61 -5.56 -32.34
CA LEU A 22 -17.50 -4.17 -32.79
C LEU A 22 -16.59 -4.13 -34.02
N GLU A 23 -17.14 -3.78 -35.18
CA GLU A 23 -16.35 -3.57 -36.40
C GLU A 23 -16.12 -2.07 -36.61
N ILE A 24 -14.85 -1.66 -36.63
CA ILE A 24 -14.43 -0.29 -36.96
C ILE A 24 -13.94 -0.30 -38.41
N LYS A 25 -14.68 0.39 -39.30
CA LYS A 25 -14.42 0.38 -40.75
C LYS A 25 -13.25 1.27 -41.15
N GLU A 26 -12.75 1.08 -42.38
CA GLU A 26 -11.73 1.93 -42.98
C GLU A 26 -12.16 3.42 -42.93
N GLY A 27 -11.24 4.29 -42.51
CA GLY A 27 -11.47 5.73 -42.33
C GLY A 27 -12.13 6.14 -41.01
N ALA A 28 -12.57 5.18 -40.17
CA ALA A 28 -13.10 5.51 -38.85
C ALA A 28 -11.98 5.84 -37.85
N SER A 29 -12.29 6.68 -36.85
CA SER A 29 -11.39 7.07 -35.77
C SER A 29 -12.02 6.75 -34.42
N VAL A 30 -11.23 6.17 -33.52
CA VAL A 30 -11.58 5.98 -32.11
C VAL A 30 -10.63 6.84 -31.29
N THR A 31 -11.19 7.75 -30.49
CA THR A 31 -10.45 8.66 -29.62
C THR A 31 -10.75 8.35 -28.15
N GLY A 32 -9.86 8.77 -27.24
CA GLY A 32 -10.06 8.58 -25.80
C GLY A 32 -9.65 7.20 -25.25
N LEU A 33 -9.09 6.31 -26.07
CA LEU A 33 -8.43 5.10 -25.55
C LEU A 33 -7.15 5.47 -24.79
N PRO A 34 -6.81 4.75 -23.70
CA PRO A 34 -5.56 4.99 -23.00
C PRO A 34 -4.37 4.75 -23.92
N SER A 35 -3.33 5.56 -23.74
CA SER A 35 -2.05 5.44 -24.44
C SER A 35 -0.93 5.47 -23.42
N ALA A 36 0.06 4.59 -23.57
CA ALA A 36 1.27 4.65 -22.75
C ALA A 36 2.01 5.97 -22.99
N PRO A 37 2.70 6.53 -21.98
CA PRO A 37 3.61 7.64 -22.16
C PRO A 37 4.78 7.20 -23.03
N ASN A 38 5.42 8.16 -23.70
CA ASN A 38 6.58 7.89 -24.54
C ASN A 38 7.70 7.15 -23.78
N GLN A 39 8.24 6.10 -24.38
CA GLN A 39 9.51 5.49 -23.99
C GLN A 39 10.56 5.87 -25.03
N ALA A 40 11.64 6.51 -24.60
CA ALA A 40 12.75 6.84 -25.51
C ALA A 40 13.36 5.56 -26.08
N ALA A 41 13.93 5.66 -27.28
CA ALA A 41 14.66 4.54 -27.86
C ALA A 41 15.81 4.12 -26.94
N SER A 42 15.92 2.82 -26.67
CA SER A 42 17.01 2.27 -25.85
C SER A 42 18.36 2.55 -26.49
N THR A 43 19.26 3.17 -25.73
CA THR A 43 20.68 3.37 -26.10
C THR A 43 21.61 2.46 -25.31
N ALA A 44 21.06 1.46 -24.62
CA ALA A 44 21.85 0.53 -23.81
C ALA A 44 22.88 -0.24 -24.66
N THR A 45 24.12 -0.28 -24.16
CA THR A 45 25.24 -1.03 -24.78
C THR A 45 25.51 -2.36 -24.09
N ASN A 46 24.74 -2.70 -23.06
CA ASN A 46 24.87 -3.94 -22.30
C ASN A 46 23.49 -4.41 -21.82
N VAL A 47 23.44 -5.64 -21.32
CA VAL A 47 22.20 -6.30 -20.87
C VAL A 47 21.56 -5.60 -19.68
N ALA A 48 22.36 -5.05 -18.76
CA ALA A 48 21.83 -4.35 -17.59
C ALA A 48 21.05 -3.09 -17.98
N GLY A 49 21.61 -2.25 -18.86
CA GLY A 49 20.92 -1.08 -19.39
C GLY A 49 19.66 -1.45 -20.17
N LEU A 50 19.72 -2.51 -21.00
CA LEU A 50 18.55 -2.95 -21.77
C LEU A 50 17.41 -3.43 -20.84
N LYS A 51 17.76 -4.14 -19.77
CA LYS A 51 16.80 -4.55 -18.74
C LYS A 51 16.13 -3.33 -18.10
N ASP A 52 16.88 -2.27 -17.80
CA ASP A 52 16.32 -1.08 -17.15
C ASP A 52 15.39 -0.32 -18.09
N ASP A 53 15.75 -0.18 -19.37
CA ASP A 53 14.88 0.42 -20.40
C ASP A 53 13.60 -0.39 -20.61
N LEU A 54 13.71 -1.73 -20.65
CA LEU A 54 12.56 -2.62 -20.74
C LEU A 54 11.65 -2.49 -19.52
N ASN A 55 12.20 -2.49 -18.31
CA ASN A 55 11.43 -2.35 -17.08
C ASN A 55 10.72 -0.99 -17.03
N ALA A 56 11.35 0.10 -17.48
CA ALA A 56 10.72 1.41 -17.58
C ALA A 56 9.50 1.40 -18.53
N LEU A 57 9.58 0.67 -19.66
CA LEU A 57 8.44 0.48 -20.55
C LEU A 57 7.31 -0.33 -19.88
N LEU A 58 7.64 -1.44 -19.21
CA LEU A 58 6.65 -2.28 -18.53
C LEU A 58 5.89 -1.49 -17.46
N LEU A 59 6.60 -0.69 -16.66
CA LEU A 59 6.01 0.19 -15.66
C LEU A 59 5.03 1.18 -16.28
N LYS A 60 5.42 1.86 -17.38
CA LYS A 60 4.54 2.77 -18.12
C LYS A 60 3.27 2.12 -18.67
N LEU A 61 3.38 0.88 -19.15
CA LEU A 61 2.23 0.11 -19.64
C LEU A 61 1.27 -0.26 -18.50
N LYS A 62 1.80 -0.65 -17.34
CA LYS A 62 1.02 -0.95 -16.13
C LYS A 62 0.32 0.30 -15.60
N ASP A 63 1.04 1.40 -15.48
CA ASP A 63 0.53 2.67 -14.96
C ASP A 63 -0.57 3.29 -15.83
N THR A 64 -0.62 2.95 -17.12
CA THR A 64 -1.68 3.41 -18.04
C THR A 64 -2.83 2.42 -18.24
N GLY A 65 -2.81 1.29 -17.52
CA GLY A 65 -3.83 0.25 -17.64
C GLY A 65 -3.79 -0.53 -18.96
N LEU A 66 -2.75 -0.34 -19.78
CA LEU A 66 -2.52 -1.15 -20.98
C LEU A 66 -1.95 -2.53 -20.65
N MET A 67 -1.40 -2.69 -19.44
CA MET A 67 -0.97 -3.95 -18.87
C MET A 67 -1.56 -4.11 -17.47
N LYS A 68 -1.91 -5.35 -17.08
CA LYS A 68 -2.35 -5.63 -15.71
C LYS A 68 -1.25 -5.23 -14.71
N PRO A 69 -1.56 -4.47 -13.65
CA PRO A 69 -0.56 -4.08 -12.67
C PRO A 69 -0.14 -5.27 -11.81
N ASP A 70 0.98 -5.09 -11.10
CA ASP A 70 1.46 -6.00 -10.07
C ASP A 70 0.53 -5.97 -8.85
N THR A 71 0.60 -7.02 -8.05
CA THR A 71 -0.18 -7.15 -6.81
C THR A 71 0.74 -6.87 -5.63
N TRP A 72 0.26 -6.07 -4.69
CA TRP A 72 0.96 -5.86 -3.42
C TRP A 72 1.10 -7.17 -2.66
N ASN A 73 2.29 -7.40 -2.10
CA ASN A 73 2.56 -8.53 -1.19
C ASN A 73 2.91 -7.96 0.19
N VAL A 74 1.91 -7.35 0.83
CA VAL A 74 2.11 -6.71 2.14
C VAL A 74 2.08 -7.75 3.23
N SER A 75 3.07 -7.70 4.12
CA SER A 75 3.06 -8.42 5.39
C SER A 75 3.34 -7.47 6.54
N VAL A 76 3.01 -7.89 7.75
CA VAL A 76 3.12 -7.09 8.97
C VAL A 76 3.81 -7.89 10.06
N ALA A 77 4.60 -7.20 10.87
CA ALA A 77 5.33 -7.81 11.98
C ALA A 77 5.42 -6.86 13.18
N ASN A 78 5.58 -7.44 14.36
CA ASN A 78 5.88 -6.68 15.56
C ASN A 78 7.34 -6.22 15.52
N VAL A 79 7.64 -5.06 16.10
CA VAL A 79 9.02 -4.68 16.39
C VAL A 79 9.51 -5.47 17.59
N THR A 80 10.56 -6.27 17.40
CA THR A 80 11.17 -7.12 18.45
C THR A 80 12.60 -6.72 18.80
N THR A 81 13.14 -5.68 18.18
CA THR A 81 14.45 -5.11 18.53
C THR A 81 14.34 -4.40 19.88
N ALA A 82 15.45 -4.34 20.63
CA ALA A 82 15.48 -3.64 21.91
C ALA A 82 15.17 -2.15 21.72
N LEU A 83 14.22 -1.63 22.51
CA LEU A 83 13.81 -0.23 22.52
C LEU A 83 14.06 0.37 23.90
N SER A 84 13.50 1.56 24.18
CA SER A 84 13.43 2.05 25.55
C SER A 84 12.59 1.12 26.43
N GLU A 85 12.69 1.28 27.76
CA GLU A 85 11.94 0.46 28.72
C GLU A 85 10.42 0.50 28.47
N ASP A 86 9.83 1.70 28.38
CA ASP A 86 8.39 1.86 28.15
C ASP A 86 7.95 1.33 26.78
N MET A 87 8.77 1.55 25.74
CA MET A 87 8.50 1.06 24.40
C MET A 87 8.50 -0.47 24.39
N THR A 88 9.53 -1.09 24.97
CA THR A 88 9.65 -2.56 25.07
C THR A 88 8.49 -3.14 25.86
N ALA A 89 8.13 -2.54 26.99
CA ALA A 89 7.01 -2.96 27.82
C ALA A 89 5.64 -2.85 27.11
N ASN A 90 5.50 -1.98 26.12
CA ASN A 90 4.32 -1.93 25.25
C ASN A 90 4.40 -2.98 24.14
N GLN A 91 5.54 -3.15 23.47
CA GLN A 91 5.71 -4.15 22.41
C GLN A 91 5.49 -5.58 22.90
N ASP A 92 5.90 -5.88 24.14
CA ASP A 92 5.74 -7.21 24.77
C ASP A 92 4.28 -7.55 25.08
N LYS A 93 3.37 -6.57 25.05
CA LYS A 93 1.92 -6.77 25.25
C LYS A 93 1.17 -7.05 23.95
N VAL A 94 1.82 -6.90 22.80
CA VAL A 94 1.19 -7.22 21.50
C VAL A 94 1.09 -8.73 21.36
N GLU A 95 -0.14 -9.24 21.32
CA GLU A 95 -0.39 -10.69 21.23
C GLU A 95 -0.33 -11.19 19.79
N SER A 96 -0.86 -10.40 18.86
CA SER A 96 -0.83 -10.74 17.43
C SER A 96 -0.93 -9.50 16.55
N ILE A 97 -0.35 -9.62 15.35
CA ILE A 97 -0.55 -8.67 14.26
C ILE A 97 -0.88 -9.50 13.02
N THR A 98 -2.02 -9.23 12.41
CA THR A 98 -2.49 -9.93 11.21
C THR A 98 -2.86 -8.94 10.13
N ILE A 99 -2.89 -9.39 8.88
CA ILE A 99 -3.39 -8.63 7.75
C ILE A 99 -4.30 -9.51 6.90
N GLU A 100 -5.54 -9.08 6.70
CA GLU A 100 -6.52 -9.74 5.86
C GLU A 100 -7.33 -8.66 5.13
N ASP A 101 -7.54 -8.81 3.82
CA ASP A 101 -8.28 -7.85 2.99
C ASP A 101 -7.87 -6.38 3.20
N ASN A 102 -6.55 -6.14 3.31
CA ASN A 102 -5.92 -4.84 3.59
C ASN A 102 -6.28 -4.22 4.95
N VAL A 103 -6.86 -5.01 5.86
CA VAL A 103 -7.08 -4.63 7.26
C VAL A 103 -5.98 -5.24 8.11
N ILE A 104 -5.15 -4.39 8.71
CA ILE A 104 -4.13 -4.76 9.68
C ILE A 104 -4.78 -4.72 11.07
N THR A 105 -4.85 -5.86 11.73
CA THR A 105 -5.38 -5.98 13.10
C THR A 105 -4.22 -6.18 14.06
N VAL A 106 -4.07 -5.26 15.01
CA VAL A 106 -3.12 -5.38 16.12
C VAL A 106 -3.90 -5.70 17.39
N THR A 107 -3.67 -6.89 17.93
CA THR A 107 -4.31 -7.33 19.19
C THR A 107 -3.41 -7.00 20.36
N VAL A 108 -3.85 -6.07 21.22
CA VAL A 108 -3.06 -5.55 22.33
C VAL A 108 -3.98 -4.96 23.42
N PRO A 109 -3.74 -5.21 24.71
CA PRO A 109 -4.58 -4.68 25.79
C PRO A 109 -4.31 -3.20 26.00
N VAL A 110 -5.14 -2.32 25.43
CA VAL A 110 -4.85 -0.87 25.39
C VAL A 110 -4.77 -0.30 26.80
N ASP A 111 -5.64 -0.74 27.72
CA ASP A 111 -5.62 -0.29 29.11
C ASP A 111 -4.30 -0.61 29.83
N GLY A 112 -3.62 -1.68 29.44
CA GLY A 112 -2.33 -2.10 29.98
C GLY A 112 -1.11 -1.35 29.42
N LEU A 113 -1.26 -0.56 28.35
CA LEU A 113 -0.14 0.17 27.73
C LEU A 113 0.28 1.39 28.54
N ILE A 114 1.59 1.67 28.52
CA ILE A 114 2.21 2.85 29.12
C ILE A 114 2.15 3.99 28.11
N ALA A 115 1.70 5.17 28.57
CA ALA A 115 1.66 6.37 27.74
C ALA A 115 2.99 7.12 27.81
N TYR A 116 3.54 7.50 26.67
CA TYR A 116 4.80 8.27 26.59
C TYR A 116 4.80 9.30 25.45
N GLU A 117 5.64 10.33 25.59
CA GLU A 117 5.78 11.41 24.61
C GLU A 117 6.42 10.92 23.31
N SER A 118 5.86 11.30 22.16
CA SER A 118 6.50 11.08 20.87
C SER A 118 7.79 11.91 20.74
N SER A 119 8.79 11.34 20.07
CA SER A 119 9.98 12.07 19.61
C SER A 119 9.65 13.18 18.60
N THR A 120 8.45 13.15 18.03
CA THR A 120 7.85 14.24 17.25
C THR A 120 6.82 14.96 18.12
N PRO A 121 7.14 16.11 18.75
CA PRO A 121 6.28 16.72 19.78
C PRO A 121 4.86 17.04 19.31
N ALA A 122 4.67 17.32 18.02
CA ALA A 122 3.34 17.57 17.43
C ALA A 122 2.38 16.36 17.52
N GLN A 123 2.91 15.16 17.76
CA GLN A 123 2.12 13.94 17.88
C GLN A 123 1.61 13.67 19.30
N GLY A 124 2.20 14.31 20.33
CA GLY A 124 1.75 14.22 21.71
C GLY A 124 2.12 12.94 22.48
N THR A 125 1.48 12.76 23.63
CA THR A 125 1.63 11.62 24.54
C THR A 125 0.50 10.63 24.31
N HIS A 126 0.83 9.39 23.96
CA HIS A 126 -0.13 8.35 23.63
C HIS A 126 0.36 6.98 24.09
N LYS A 127 -0.53 5.99 24.00
CA LYS A 127 -0.22 4.58 24.23
C LYS A 127 0.29 4.00 22.92
N TRP A 128 1.60 4.04 22.74
CA TRP A 128 2.23 3.75 21.46
C TRP A 128 2.64 2.28 21.32
N VAL A 129 2.45 1.75 20.12
CA VAL A 129 3.00 0.46 19.64
C VAL A 129 3.58 0.67 18.25
N ALA A 130 4.72 0.05 17.92
CA ALA A 130 5.26 0.04 16.57
C ALA A 130 4.94 -1.26 15.83
N ILE A 131 4.63 -1.14 14.54
CA ILE A 131 4.57 -2.26 13.61
C ILE A 131 5.49 -2.01 12.42
N LEU A 132 6.03 -3.09 11.85
CA LEU A 132 6.72 -3.08 10.57
C LEU A 132 5.74 -3.53 9.49
N ILE A 133 5.62 -2.74 8.42
CA ILE A 133 4.81 -3.04 7.24
C ILE A 133 5.76 -3.30 6.08
N THR A 134 5.96 -4.58 5.74
CA THR A 134 6.77 -5.00 4.60
C THR A 134 5.97 -4.82 3.32
N THR A 135 6.44 -3.97 2.41
CA THR A 135 5.72 -3.64 1.18
C THR A 135 5.80 -4.73 0.10
N GLY A 136 6.74 -5.68 0.24
CA GLY A 136 7.10 -6.66 -0.78
C GLY A 136 8.04 -6.09 -1.86
N LEU A 137 8.36 -4.80 -1.81
CA LEU A 137 9.37 -4.17 -2.66
C LEU A 137 10.74 -4.18 -1.98
N PRO A 138 11.84 -4.22 -2.76
CA PRO A 138 13.20 -4.27 -2.20
C PRO A 138 13.59 -2.99 -1.45
N ALA A 139 12.93 -1.87 -1.74
CA ALA A 139 13.13 -0.59 -1.06
C ALA A 139 11.85 0.23 -1.06
N ILE A 140 11.52 0.84 0.07
CA ILE A 140 10.35 1.74 0.19
C ILE A 140 10.55 3.08 -0.53
N THR A 141 11.76 3.41 -0.99
CA THR A 141 12.02 4.62 -1.80
C THR A 141 11.32 4.63 -3.16
N ALA A 142 10.76 3.49 -3.58
CA ALA A 142 9.87 3.41 -4.74
C ALA A 142 8.39 3.59 -4.40
N VAL A 143 8.05 3.76 -3.11
CA VAL A 143 6.68 3.75 -2.58
C VAL A 143 6.26 5.16 -2.16
N LYS A 144 5.01 5.52 -2.45
CA LYS A 144 4.33 6.66 -1.86
C LYS A 144 3.41 6.18 -0.75
N TYR A 145 3.48 6.84 0.40
CA TYR A 145 2.57 6.69 1.53
C TYR A 145 1.66 7.91 1.59
N ASN A 146 0.34 7.72 1.49
CA ASN A 146 -0.64 8.82 1.42
C ASN A 146 -0.29 9.88 0.36
N GLY A 147 0.21 9.43 -0.80
CA GLY A 147 0.64 10.30 -1.89
C GLY A 147 2.02 10.96 -1.72
N SER A 148 2.63 10.88 -0.53
CA SER A 148 3.98 11.40 -0.26
C SER A 148 5.04 10.35 -0.56
N GLN A 149 6.09 10.74 -1.28
CA GLN A 149 7.21 9.86 -1.61
C GLN A 149 8.01 9.50 -0.37
N LEU A 150 8.13 8.20 -0.07
CA LEU A 150 9.03 7.72 0.97
C LEU A 150 10.48 7.83 0.50
N THR A 151 11.36 8.05 1.46
CA THR A 151 12.77 8.40 1.30
C THR A 151 13.67 7.38 2.01
N SER A 152 14.99 7.55 1.88
CA SER A 152 15.94 6.75 2.65
C SER A 152 15.80 6.99 4.16
N ALA A 153 15.37 8.18 4.59
CA ALA A 153 15.20 8.48 6.02
C ALA A 153 14.09 7.62 6.65
N ASP A 154 13.01 7.36 5.90
CA ASP A 154 11.94 6.45 6.34
C ASP A 154 12.45 5.01 6.46
N ALA A 155 13.35 4.59 5.56
CA ALA A 155 13.97 3.27 5.61
C ALA A 155 14.96 3.15 6.77
N ASP A 156 15.70 4.22 7.06
CA ASP A 156 16.60 4.30 8.21
C ASP A 156 15.82 4.27 9.53
N GLU A 157 14.64 4.90 9.59
CA GLU A 157 13.74 4.81 10.75
C GLU A 157 13.26 3.38 10.98
N ALA A 158 12.84 2.69 9.92
CA ALA A 158 12.47 1.28 10.02
C ALA A 158 13.66 0.40 10.46
N ALA A 159 14.84 0.63 9.88
CA ALA A 159 16.05 -0.07 10.26
C ALA A 159 16.45 0.14 11.74
N ALA A 160 16.20 1.33 12.29
CA ALA A 160 16.48 1.64 13.69
C ALA A 160 15.68 0.77 14.67
N VAL A 161 14.56 0.20 14.23
CA VAL A 161 13.71 -0.71 15.00
C VAL A 161 13.74 -2.15 14.46
N GLY A 162 14.76 -2.51 13.68
CA GLY A 162 14.97 -3.88 13.19
C GLY A 162 14.29 -4.21 11.86
N GLY A 163 13.70 -3.23 11.19
CA GLY A 163 13.16 -3.36 9.84
C GLY A 163 14.24 -3.45 8.76
N GLN A 164 13.79 -3.75 7.55
CA GLN A 164 14.58 -3.83 6.32
C GLN A 164 14.24 -2.66 5.38
N ALA A 165 15.02 -2.50 4.30
CA ALA A 165 14.82 -1.41 3.34
C ALA A 165 13.42 -1.40 2.69
N GLY A 166 12.74 -2.55 2.63
CA GLY A 166 11.38 -2.71 2.10
C GLY A 166 10.26 -2.50 3.12
N ASP A 167 10.61 -2.17 4.37
CA ASP A 167 9.68 -2.02 5.49
C ASP A 167 9.41 -0.56 5.81
N VAL A 168 8.15 -0.24 6.09
CA VAL A 168 7.73 1.01 6.72
C VAL A 168 7.51 0.75 8.20
N VAL A 169 8.15 1.51 9.08
CA VAL A 169 7.76 1.51 10.51
C VAL A 169 6.55 2.42 10.71
N MET A 170 5.55 1.93 11.43
CA MET A 170 4.39 2.71 11.81
C MET A 170 4.19 2.70 13.32
N TRP A 171 4.35 3.88 13.93
CA TRP A 171 3.95 4.14 15.32
C TRP A 171 2.42 4.37 15.39
N LEU A 172 1.76 3.53 16.18
CA LEU A 172 0.31 3.47 16.37
C LEU A 172 -0.07 4.11 17.69
N LYS A 173 -1.00 5.07 17.66
CA LYS A 173 -1.64 5.63 18.87
C LYS A 173 -2.77 4.68 19.28
N CYS A 174 -2.48 3.63 20.03
CA CYS A 174 -3.46 2.58 20.31
C CYS A 174 -4.72 3.12 21.02
N ASP A 175 -4.55 4.12 21.89
CA ASP A 175 -5.62 4.82 22.61
C ASP A 175 -6.57 5.62 21.69
N GLU A 176 -6.08 6.09 20.54
CA GLU A 176 -6.94 6.73 19.52
C GLU A 176 -7.52 5.69 18.55
N ILE A 177 -6.66 4.79 18.04
CA ILE A 177 -7.00 3.88 16.93
C ILE A 177 -8.03 2.83 17.35
N VAL A 178 -8.06 2.42 18.63
CA VAL A 178 -9.09 1.52 19.17
C VAL A 178 -10.52 2.06 18.96
N ASN A 179 -10.67 3.38 18.92
CA ASN A 179 -11.97 4.03 18.67
C ASN A 179 -12.11 4.54 17.23
N GLN A 180 -11.00 4.85 16.57
CA GLN A 180 -10.97 5.41 15.23
C GLN A 180 -9.89 4.74 14.37
N PRO A 181 -10.26 3.72 13.57
CA PRO A 181 -9.32 3.03 12.70
C PRO A 181 -8.50 3.98 11.83
N LYS A 182 -7.22 3.67 11.66
CA LYS A 182 -6.28 4.50 10.89
C LYS A 182 -6.20 4.01 9.45
N SER A 183 -6.60 4.82 8.50
CA SER A 183 -6.44 4.51 7.07
C SER A 183 -5.17 5.11 6.48
N PHE A 184 -4.58 4.41 5.51
CA PHE A 184 -3.50 4.93 4.68
C PHE A 184 -3.54 4.31 3.28
N THR A 185 -2.83 4.93 2.33
CA THR A 185 -2.63 4.38 0.98
C THR A 185 -1.16 4.11 0.70
N LEU A 186 -0.92 3.03 -0.05
CA LEU A 186 0.36 2.76 -0.68
C LEU A 186 0.21 2.84 -2.21
N TRP A 187 1.21 3.41 -2.86
CA TRP A 187 1.31 3.44 -4.31
C TRP A 187 2.77 3.24 -4.74
N SER A 188 2.98 2.55 -5.86
CA SER A 188 4.27 2.49 -6.55
C SER A 188 4.03 2.31 -8.04
N SER A 189 4.96 2.74 -8.88
CA SER A 189 4.86 2.50 -10.32
C SER A 189 4.79 0.99 -10.58
N GLY A 190 3.88 0.58 -11.46
CA GLY A 190 3.58 -0.83 -11.72
C GLY A 190 2.53 -1.44 -10.79
N TYR A 191 2.19 -0.79 -9.68
CA TYR A 191 1.21 -1.25 -8.68
C TYR A 191 -0.01 -0.32 -8.66
N PRO A 192 -1.22 -0.85 -8.40
CA PRO A 192 -2.37 0.01 -8.17
C PRO A 192 -2.21 0.77 -6.84
N GLU A 193 -2.84 1.93 -6.71
CA GLU A 193 -3.03 2.51 -5.38
C GLU A 193 -3.88 1.54 -4.55
N ALA A 194 -3.41 1.21 -3.35
CA ALA A 194 -4.08 0.31 -2.43
C ALA A 194 -4.31 1.01 -1.10
N ALA A 195 -5.56 0.96 -0.61
CA ALA A 195 -5.94 1.48 0.69
C ALA A 195 -5.87 0.37 1.74
N PHE A 196 -5.30 0.71 2.90
CA PHE A 196 -5.16 -0.15 4.06
C PHE A 196 -5.79 0.51 5.27
N THR A 197 -6.24 -0.30 6.22
CA THR A 197 -6.80 0.17 7.49
C THR A 197 -6.10 -0.55 8.63
N VAL A 198 -5.70 0.18 9.67
CA VAL A 198 -5.20 -0.39 10.92
C VAL A 198 -6.30 -0.29 11.98
N VAL A 199 -6.59 -1.42 12.62
CA VAL A 199 -7.51 -1.52 13.76
C VAL A 199 -6.76 -2.05 14.97
N ILE A 200 -7.16 -1.60 16.16
CA ILE A 200 -6.72 -2.19 17.44
C ILE A 200 -7.84 -3.07 17.96
N ALA A 201 -7.52 -4.32 18.28
CA ALA A 201 -8.42 -5.25 18.94
C ALA A 201 -7.96 -5.50 20.38
N GLU A 202 -8.91 -5.57 21.31
CA GLU A 202 -8.62 -6.05 22.66
C GLU A 202 -8.46 -7.58 22.64
N PRO A 203 -7.52 -8.14 23.41
CA PRO A 203 -7.40 -9.58 23.62
C PRO A 203 -8.71 -10.23 24.08
N GLU A 204 -8.92 -11.48 23.67
CA GLU A 204 -10.00 -12.28 24.28
C GLU A 204 -9.65 -12.52 25.75
N THR A 205 -10.54 -12.10 26.66
CA THR A 205 -10.42 -12.50 28.07
C THR A 205 -10.68 -14.00 28.17
N GLU A 206 -9.68 -14.79 28.57
CA GLU A 206 -9.92 -16.16 29.00
C GLU A 206 -10.93 -16.13 30.16
N GLU A 207 -12.15 -16.65 29.92
CA GLU A 207 -13.17 -16.89 30.95
C GLU A 207 -12.75 -17.99 31.93
#